data_AF-A0A973EKE4-F1
#
_entry.id   AF-A0A973EKE4-F1
#
_cell.length_a   1.000
_cell.length_b   1.000
_cell.length_c   1.000
_cell.angle_alpha   90.00
_cell.angle_beta   90.00
_cell.angle_gamma   90.00
#
_symmetry.space_group_name_H-M   'P 1'
#
loop_
_entity.id
_entity.type
_entity.pdbx_description
1 polymer ?
#
loop_
_entity_poly.entity_id
_entity_poly.type
_entity_poly.pdbx_seq_one_letter_code
_entity_poly.pdbx_strand_id
1 'polypeptide(L)'
;MFENLTDKLEKSFRILKGEGKITEVNVAETLKEIRRALLDADVNYKIAKSFTDKVKEKALGMEVLKSVRPGQMLVKIVHDELTALMGSEKVELKLKGNPSVILMAGLQGSGKTTFSAKLANFIKSKKGRQVLLVACDVYRPAAIEQLKVLGEQIQIPVYTEENEKNPIKIAQNAIKEAKLKGINTVIIDTAGRLSIDEEMMQEITAIKKAVEPEEILFVVDAMTGQDAVNTAKEFNDRLDFDGVVLTKLDGDARGGAALSIKAVVNKPIKFIGTGEKMDALDIFYPERMADRILGMGDVVTLVERAQEQFDEEEARKLQKKIAKNQFNFNDFYQQIQQIKKMGNLKELASFIPGMGKLMKNIDIDDDAFKSIEAIIQSMTPQERENPSLINGSRRKRIALGSGTDIQEVNRLLKQFEETRKLMKMVTSNKNALKNLPKR
;
A
#
# COMPACT_ATOMS: atom_id res chain seq x y z
N MET A 1 9.81 -13.15 16.42
CA MET A 1 9.87 -11.70 16.06
C MET A 1 8.47 -11.07 16.04
N PHE A 2 7.53 -11.52 15.20
CA PHE A 2 6.10 -11.16 15.31
C PHE A 2 5.24 -12.23 15.97
N GLU A 3 5.82 -13.36 16.37
CA GLU A 3 5.13 -14.57 16.85
C GLU A 3 4.10 -14.29 17.94
N ASN A 4 4.36 -13.38 18.88
CA ASN A 4 3.36 -13.01 19.89
C ASN A 4 2.11 -12.35 19.28
N LEU A 5 2.28 -11.49 18.27
CA LEU A 5 1.17 -10.88 17.55
C LEU A 5 0.51 -11.91 16.62
N THR A 6 1.31 -12.70 15.91
CA THR A 6 0.85 -13.79 15.04
C THR A 6 0.00 -14.81 15.80
N ASP A 7 0.46 -15.31 16.95
CA ASP A 7 -0.23 -16.28 17.80
C ASP A 7 -1.55 -15.72 18.34
N LYS A 8 -1.57 -14.43 18.72
CA LYS A 8 -2.79 -13.76 19.20
C LYS A 8 -3.79 -13.55 18.07
N LEU A 9 -3.34 -13.17 16.89
CA LEU A 9 -4.19 -13.06 15.70
C LEU A 9 -4.70 -14.45 15.28
N GLU A 10 -3.87 -15.48 15.31
CA GLU A 10 -4.27 -16.86 15.01
C GLU A 10 -5.34 -17.36 15.98
N LYS A 11 -5.18 -17.10 17.29
CA LYS A 11 -6.21 -17.37 18.31
C LYS A 11 -7.52 -16.65 18.02
N SER A 12 -7.45 -15.37 17.62
CA SER A 12 -8.62 -14.57 17.25
C SER A 12 -9.36 -15.21 16.07
N PHE A 13 -8.64 -15.69 15.05
CA PHE A 13 -9.23 -16.34 13.88
C PHE A 13 -9.79 -17.75 14.14
N ARG A 14 -9.41 -18.43 15.24
CA ARG A 14 -10.01 -19.72 15.62
C ARG A 14 -11.47 -19.59 16.05
N ILE A 15 -11.87 -18.45 16.61
CA ILE A 15 -13.26 -18.15 17.00
C ILE A 15 -14.18 -18.25 15.77
N LEU A 16 -13.71 -17.77 14.60
CA LEU A 16 -14.46 -17.82 13.35
C LEU A 16 -14.45 -19.17 12.63
N LYS A 17 -13.54 -20.09 12.95
CA LYS A 17 -13.45 -21.40 12.25
C LYS A 17 -14.67 -22.29 12.49
N GLY A 18 -15.43 -22.05 13.56
CA GLY A 18 -16.62 -22.85 13.92
C GLY A 18 -17.92 -22.39 13.25
N GLU A 19 -17.96 -21.19 12.67
CA GLU A 19 -19.20 -20.59 12.19
C GLU A 19 -19.26 -20.51 10.66
N GLY A 20 -20.29 -21.12 10.07
CA GLY A 20 -20.45 -21.22 8.61
C GLY A 20 -20.81 -19.90 7.90
N LYS A 21 -21.00 -18.79 8.64
CA LYS A 21 -21.30 -17.46 8.11
C LYS A 21 -20.61 -16.37 8.93
N ILE A 22 -20.27 -15.27 8.26
CA ILE A 22 -19.86 -14.02 8.91
C ILE A 22 -21.10 -13.35 9.49
N THR A 23 -21.27 -13.36 10.81
CA THR A 23 -22.30 -12.57 11.51
C THR A 23 -21.66 -11.32 12.11
N GLU A 24 -22.46 -10.28 12.34
CA GLU A 24 -21.95 -9.04 12.96
C GLU A 24 -21.37 -9.30 14.37
N VAL A 25 -21.95 -10.26 15.10
CA VAL A 25 -21.50 -10.65 16.45
C VAL A 25 -20.11 -11.27 16.41
N ASN A 26 -19.87 -12.25 15.52
CA ASN A 26 -18.58 -12.95 15.45
C ASN A 26 -17.46 -12.03 14.95
N VAL A 27 -17.79 -11.15 14.00
CA VAL A 27 -16.86 -10.14 13.50
C VAL A 27 -16.49 -9.18 14.63
N ALA A 28 -17.46 -8.69 15.39
CA ALA A 28 -17.19 -7.78 16.50
C ALA A 28 -16.30 -8.41 17.58
N GLU A 29 -16.54 -9.68 17.92
CA GLU A 29 -15.72 -10.41 18.91
C GLU A 29 -14.29 -10.64 18.41
N THR A 30 -14.14 -11.08 17.15
CA THR A 30 -12.81 -11.27 16.54
C THR A 30 -12.04 -9.95 16.45
N LEU A 31 -12.70 -8.87 16.05
CA LEU A 31 -12.06 -7.54 15.96
C LEU A 31 -11.65 -7.00 17.32
N LYS A 32 -12.38 -7.34 18.40
CA LYS A 32 -11.99 -6.96 19.75
C LYS A 32 -10.68 -7.64 20.16
N GLU A 33 -10.52 -8.93 19.86
CA GLU A 33 -9.27 -9.66 20.13
C GLU A 33 -8.13 -9.18 19.24
N ILE A 34 -8.37 -8.91 17.95
CA ILE A 34 -7.38 -8.29 17.06
C ILE A 34 -6.94 -6.93 17.61
N ARG A 35 -7.87 -6.09 18.07
CA ARG A 35 -7.55 -4.79 18.68
C ARG A 35 -6.67 -4.97 19.91
N ARG A 36 -7.00 -5.93 20.78
CA ARG A 36 -6.21 -6.24 21.97
C ARG A 36 -4.81 -6.71 21.61
N ALA A 37 -4.68 -7.57 20.61
CA ALA A 37 -3.39 -8.04 20.12
C ALA A 37 -2.52 -6.89 19.59
N LEU A 38 -3.10 -5.94 18.85
CA LEU A 38 -2.40 -4.73 18.37
C LEU A 38 -1.95 -3.84 19.53
N LEU A 39 -2.80 -3.62 20.54
CA LEU A 39 -2.45 -2.84 21.73
C LEU A 39 -1.33 -3.50 22.54
N ASP A 40 -1.41 -4.81 22.74
CA ASP A 40 -0.35 -5.58 23.42
C ASP A 40 0.98 -5.56 22.63
N ALA A 41 0.92 -5.28 21.34
CA ALA A 41 2.07 -5.08 20.47
C ALA A 41 2.55 -3.61 20.43
N ASP A 42 2.12 -2.79 21.38
CA ASP A 42 2.43 -1.36 21.51
C ASP A 42 2.00 -0.50 20.30
N VAL A 43 0.96 -0.92 19.56
CA VAL A 43 0.32 -0.08 18.53
C VAL A 43 -0.52 1.00 19.22
N ASN A 44 -0.50 2.22 18.68
CA ASN A 44 -1.26 3.33 19.25
C ASN A 44 -2.77 3.02 19.27
N TYR A 45 -3.44 3.33 20.38
CA TYR A 45 -4.88 3.06 20.53
C TYR A 45 -5.74 3.65 19.41
N LYS A 46 -5.48 4.89 18.97
CA LYS A 46 -6.24 5.53 17.90
C LYS A 46 -6.08 4.78 16.58
N ILE A 47 -4.87 4.28 16.31
CA ILE A 47 -4.51 3.55 15.09
C ILE A 47 -5.12 2.16 15.12
N ALA A 48 -4.98 1.43 16.23
CA ALA A 48 -5.61 0.13 16.42
C ALA A 48 -7.14 0.21 16.30
N LYS A 49 -7.76 1.26 16.87
CA LYS A 49 -9.20 1.51 16.72
C LYS A 49 -9.58 1.76 15.28
N SER A 50 -8.95 2.75 14.62
CA SER A 50 -9.25 3.10 13.22
C SER A 50 -9.05 1.92 12.28
N PHE A 51 -7.99 1.15 12.47
CA PHE A 51 -7.74 -0.09 11.74
C PHE A 51 -8.91 -1.07 11.87
N THR A 52 -9.30 -1.43 13.11
CA THR A 52 -10.39 -2.38 13.32
C THR A 52 -11.75 -1.88 12.84
N ASP A 53 -12.00 -0.56 12.87
CA ASP A 53 -13.25 0.02 12.39
C ASP A 53 -13.35 -0.10 10.86
N LYS A 54 -12.24 0.12 10.12
CA LYS A 54 -12.17 -0.09 8.67
C LYS A 54 -12.31 -1.56 8.29
N VAL A 55 -11.68 -2.47 9.05
CA VAL A 55 -11.86 -3.91 8.84
C VAL A 55 -13.32 -4.31 9.06
N LYS A 56 -14.01 -3.75 10.08
CA LYS A 56 -15.43 -4.00 10.32
C LYS A 56 -16.28 -3.61 9.11
N GLU A 57 -16.08 -2.40 8.60
CA GLU A 57 -16.83 -1.87 7.46
C GLU A 57 -16.67 -2.76 6.21
N LYS A 58 -15.44 -3.13 5.88
CA LYS A 58 -15.14 -4.02 4.74
C LYS A 58 -15.69 -5.44 4.94
N ALA A 59 -15.63 -5.96 6.16
CA ALA A 59 -16.12 -7.30 6.48
C ALA A 59 -17.66 -7.41 6.38
N LEU A 60 -18.40 -6.35 6.74
CA LEU A 60 -19.86 -6.32 6.62
C LEU A 60 -20.34 -6.04 5.19
N GLY A 61 -19.55 -5.34 4.39
CA GLY A 61 -19.90 -4.96 3.00
C GLY A 61 -19.63 -6.02 1.94
N MET A 62 -18.92 -7.11 2.26
CA MET A 62 -18.57 -8.14 1.27
C MET A 62 -19.51 -9.35 1.31
N GLU A 63 -20.01 -9.73 0.13
CA GLU A 63 -20.66 -11.01 -0.06
C GLU A 63 -19.63 -12.13 0.08
N VAL A 64 -19.89 -13.08 0.98
CA VAL A 64 -19.04 -14.26 1.16
C VAL A 64 -19.07 -15.08 -0.12
N LEU A 65 -17.95 -15.17 -0.83
CA LEU A 65 -17.81 -16.07 -1.97
C LEU A 65 -18.07 -17.50 -1.50
N LYS A 66 -18.96 -18.22 -2.19
CA LYS A 66 -19.35 -19.60 -1.82
C LYS A 66 -18.17 -20.58 -1.78
N SER A 67 -17.06 -20.26 -2.44
CA SER A 67 -15.85 -21.07 -2.55
C SER A 67 -14.83 -20.84 -1.43
N VAL A 68 -14.97 -19.79 -0.62
CA VAL A 68 -13.99 -19.41 0.42
C VAL A 68 -14.63 -19.43 1.79
N ARG A 69 -13.91 -19.95 2.79
CA ARG A 69 -14.43 -19.95 4.17
C ARG A 69 -14.46 -18.52 4.71
N PRO A 70 -15.55 -18.10 5.39
CA PRO A 70 -15.67 -16.83 6.13
C PRO A 70 -14.41 -16.35 6.85
N GLY A 71 -13.77 -17.22 7.63
CA GLY A 71 -12.56 -16.87 8.38
C GLY A 71 -11.37 -16.53 7.49
N GLN A 72 -11.21 -17.19 6.33
CA GLN A 72 -10.12 -16.89 5.39
C GLN A 72 -10.34 -15.53 4.71
N MET A 73 -11.60 -15.18 4.43
CA MET A 73 -11.95 -13.87 3.91
C MET A 73 -11.60 -12.76 4.90
N LEU A 74 -11.91 -12.94 6.19
CA LEU A 74 -11.52 -11.95 7.20
C LEU A 74 -10.00 -11.81 7.32
N VAL A 75 -9.25 -12.92 7.27
CA VAL A 75 -7.77 -12.89 7.26
C VAL A 75 -7.28 -12.04 6.09
N LYS A 76 -7.85 -12.20 4.89
CA LYS A 76 -7.51 -11.37 3.73
C LYS A 76 -7.81 -9.88 3.97
N ILE A 77 -8.97 -9.54 4.53
CA ILE A 77 -9.30 -8.12 4.82
C ILE A 77 -8.30 -7.52 5.79
N VAL A 78 -7.97 -8.25 6.85
CA VAL A 78 -6.99 -7.82 7.85
C VAL A 78 -5.62 -7.66 7.20
N HIS A 79 -5.20 -8.59 6.33
CA HIS A 79 -3.97 -8.52 5.56
C HIS A 79 -3.92 -7.25 4.70
N ASP A 80 -4.93 -7.02 3.88
CA ASP A 80 -4.97 -5.89 2.95
C ASP A 80 -4.95 -4.55 3.69
N GLU A 81 -5.66 -4.47 4.82
CA GLU A 81 -5.66 -3.27 5.65
C GLU A 81 -4.33 -3.07 6.39
N LEU A 82 -3.65 -4.14 6.82
CA LEU A 82 -2.31 -4.06 7.43
C LEU A 82 -1.28 -3.57 6.41
N THR A 83 -1.33 -4.12 5.19
CA THR A 83 -0.49 -3.69 4.07
C THR A 83 -0.74 -2.22 3.76
N ALA A 84 -2.00 -1.80 3.62
CA ALA A 84 -2.35 -0.40 3.38
C ALA A 84 -1.86 0.53 4.51
N LEU A 85 -1.93 0.09 5.76
CA LEU A 85 -1.45 0.86 6.92
C LEU A 85 0.07 1.05 6.92
N MET A 86 0.83 0.08 6.43
CA MET A 86 2.30 0.13 6.31
C MET A 86 2.80 0.88 5.07
N GLY A 87 1.93 1.10 4.08
CA GLY A 87 2.23 1.66 2.78
C GLY A 87 1.99 0.63 1.68
N SER A 88 1.40 1.00 0.55
CA SER A 88 1.02 0.04 -0.48
C SER A 88 2.20 -0.50 -1.29
N GLU A 89 3.29 0.26 -1.42
CA GLU A 89 4.42 -0.10 -2.29
C GLU A 89 5.78 0.18 -1.65
N LYS A 90 6.80 -0.52 -2.16
CA LYS A 90 8.20 -0.28 -1.80
C LYS A 90 8.62 1.12 -2.29
N VAL A 91 9.39 1.84 -1.48
CA VAL A 91 9.92 3.16 -1.85
C VAL A 91 11.44 3.10 -1.89
N GLU A 92 12.02 3.43 -3.05
CA GLU A 92 13.48 3.45 -3.22
C GLU A 92 14.14 4.70 -2.63
N LEU A 93 15.46 4.64 -2.47
CA LEU A 93 16.30 5.80 -2.13
C LEU A 93 16.42 6.76 -3.31
N LYS A 94 16.33 8.06 -3.03
CA LYS A 94 16.65 9.12 -3.98
C LYS A 94 18.17 9.30 -4.02
N LEU A 95 18.78 8.93 -5.15
CA LEU A 95 20.24 8.99 -5.35
C LEU A 95 20.62 9.67 -6.68
N LYS A 96 19.98 10.78 -7.06
CA LYS A 96 20.22 11.43 -8.36
C LYS A 96 21.39 12.42 -8.34
N GLY A 97 21.73 12.97 -7.18
CA GLY A 97 22.82 13.92 -7.00
C GLY A 97 24.22 13.35 -7.27
N ASN A 98 25.18 14.25 -7.48
CA ASN A 98 26.60 13.91 -7.63
C ASN A 98 27.51 14.94 -6.90
N PRO A 99 27.90 14.68 -5.64
CA PRO A 99 27.50 13.54 -4.80
C PRO A 99 26.03 13.65 -4.35
N SER A 100 25.35 12.52 -4.22
CA SER A 100 24.05 12.44 -3.53
C SER A 100 24.29 12.40 -2.03
N VAL A 101 23.63 13.28 -1.28
CA VAL A 101 23.83 13.45 0.16
C VAL A 101 22.66 12.83 0.92
N ILE A 102 22.95 11.90 1.83
CA ILE A 102 21.98 11.25 2.72
C ILE A 102 22.26 11.73 4.14
N LEU A 103 21.26 12.32 4.79
CA LEU A 103 21.35 12.77 6.17
C LEU A 103 20.66 11.77 7.10
N MET A 104 21.40 11.24 8.07
CA MET A 104 20.85 10.35 9.08
C MET A 104 20.38 11.14 10.30
N ALA A 105 19.11 11.02 10.63
CA ALA A 105 18.48 11.63 11.81
C ALA A 105 17.87 10.56 12.72
N GLY A 106 17.71 10.85 14.01
CA GLY A 106 17.00 9.95 14.93
C GLY A 106 17.50 9.96 16.36
N LEU A 107 16.77 9.26 17.23
CA LEU A 107 17.01 9.18 18.66
C LEU A 107 18.38 8.62 19.03
N GLN A 108 18.86 8.97 20.22
CA GLN A 108 20.02 8.30 20.80
C GLN A 108 19.76 6.80 20.96
N GLY A 109 20.75 5.97 20.63
CA GLY A 109 20.62 4.51 20.76
C GLY A 109 19.77 3.81 19.69
N SER A 110 19.22 4.54 18.71
CA SER A 110 18.41 3.96 17.63
C SER A 110 19.20 3.17 16.57
N GLY A 111 20.52 3.11 16.69
CA GLY A 111 21.38 2.37 15.76
C GLY A 111 21.79 3.14 14.50
N LYS A 112 21.75 4.49 14.51
CA LYS A 112 22.17 5.36 13.39
C LYS A 112 23.54 4.99 12.82
N THR A 113 24.60 5.00 13.63
CA THR A 113 25.98 4.73 13.20
C THR A 113 26.11 3.35 12.54
N THR A 114 25.53 2.31 13.15
CA THR A 114 25.52 0.96 12.59
C THR A 114 24.71 0.89 11.30
N PHE A 115 23.56 1.55 11.24
CA PHE A 115 22.75 1.60 10.03
C PHE A 115 23.45 2.38 8.90
N SER A 116 24.14 3.48 9.19
CA SER A 116 24.94 4.24 8.23
C SER A 116 25.97 3.35 7.54
N ALA A 117 26.68 2.51 8.30
CA ALA A 117 27.64 1.54 7.77
C ALA A 117 26.96 0.46 6.91
N LYS A 118 25.84 -0.12 7.37
CA LYS A 118 25.06 -1.10 6.60
C LYS A 118 24.52 -0.52 5.30
N LEU A 119 23.99 0.70 5.35
CA LEU A 119 23.48 1.41 4.18
C LEU A 119 24.60 1.69 3.19
N ALA A 120 25.77 2.12 3.67
CA ALA A 120 26.95 2.30 2.83
C ALA A 120 27.36 1.00 2.13
N ASN A 121 27.40 -0.11 2.86
CA ASN A 121 27.67 -1.45 2.32
C ASN A 121 26.62 -1.87 1.27
N PHE A 122 25.33 -1.63 1.54
CA PHE A 122 24.24 -1.91 0.61
C PHE A 122 24.35 -1.08 -0.68
N ILE A 123 24.62 0.23 -0.57
CA ILE A 123 24.78 1.11 -1.74
C ILE A 123 26.00 0.71 -2.57
N LYS A 124 27.13 0.38 -1.92
CA LYS A 124 28.34 -0.12 -2.58
C LYS A 124 28.08 -1.45 -3.31
N SER A 125 27.52 -2.44 -2.61
CA SER A 125 27.36 -3.81 -3.13
C SER A 125 26.20 -3.99 -4.10
N LYS A 126 25.05 -3.36 -3.85
CA LYS A 126 23.81 -3.56 -4.65
C LYS A 126 23.58 -2.47 -5.70
N LYS A 127 24.04 -1.24 -5.47
CA LYS A 127 23.87 -0.11 -6.39
C LYS A 127 25.17 0.27 -7.12
N GLY A 128 26.31 -0.33 -6.77
CA GLY A 128 27.60 -0.12 -7.44
C GLY A 128 28.16 1.29 -7.31
N ARG A 129 27.77 2.02 -6.26
CA ARG A 129 28.15 3.42 -6.04
C ARG A 129 29.33 3.54 -5.08
N GLN A 130 30.10 4.62 -5.24
CA GLN A 130 31.16 4.96 -4.30
C GLN A 130 30.56 5.79 -3.17
N VAL A 131 30.85 5.41 -1.93
CA VAL A 131 30.26 6.01 -0.73
C VAL A 131 31.37 6.62 0.13
N LEU A 132 31.08 7.78 0.73
CA LEU A 132 31.86 8.38 1.81
C LEU A 132 30.96 8.45 3.05
N LEU A 133 31.43 7.87 4.16
CA LEU A 133 30.81 8.03 5.47
C LEU A 133 31.36 9.30 6.13
N VAL A 134 30.53 10.05 6.84
CA VAL A 134 30.93 11.28 7.52
C VAL A 134 30.52 11.21 8.98
N ALA A 135 31.48 11.32 9.89
CA ALA A 135 31.20 11.35 11.32
C ALA A 135 30.88 12.77 11.77
N CYS A 136 29.60 13.10 11.91
CA CYS A 136 29.12 14.38 12.44
C CYS A 136 28.63 14.28 13.89
N ASP A 137 28.79 13.13 14.56
CA ASP A 137 28.59 12.98 16.00
C ASP A 137 29.83 13.43 16.78
N VAL A 138 30.07 14.75 16.78
CA VAL A 138 31.21 15.42 17.44
C VAL A 138 31.16 15.35 18.97
N TYR A 139 30.02 14.97 19.54
CA TYR A 139 29.81 14.94 20.99
C TYR A 139 30.25 13.61 21.61
N ARG A 140 30.29 12.53 20.81
CA ARG A 140 30.63 11.18 21.28
C ARG A 140 31.88 10.67 20.55
N PRO A 141 33.09 10.85 21.13
CA PRO A 141 34.34 10.37 20.52
C PRO A 141 34.31 8.89 20.14
N ALA A 142 33.68 8.05 20.97
CA ALA A 142 33.52 6.62 20.69
C ALA A 142 32.66 6.33 19.45
N ALA A 143 31.71 7.21 19.08
CA ALA A 143 30.89 7.03 17.89
C ALA A 143 31.70 7.29 16.60
N ILE A 144 32.64 8.24 16.65
CA ILE A 144 33.58 8.51 15.54
C ILE A 144 34.47 7.29 15.31
N GLU A 145 35.10 6.78 16.38
CA GLU A 145 35.96 5.59 16.30
C GLU A 145 35.16 4.35 15.90
N GLN A 146 33.93 4.20 16.40
CA GLN A 146 33.03 3.15 15.93
C GLN A 146 32.81 3.25 14.43
N LEU A 147 32.46 4.43 13.90
CA LEU A 147 32.22 4.59 12.47
C LEU A 147 33.47 4.28 11.63
N LYS A 148 34.67 4.69 12.09
CA LYS A 148 35.95 4.33 11.45
C LYS A 148 36.14 2.82 11.35
N VAL A 149 35.99 2.10 12.47
CA VAL A 149 36.10 0.63 12.51
C VAL A 149 35.10 -0.04 11.56
N LEU A 150 33.84 0.42 11.56
CA LEU A 150 32.83 -0.14 10.66
C LEU A 150 33.14 0.18 9.18
N GLY A 151 33.65 1.38 8.89
CA GLY A 151 34.08 1.80 7.56
C GLY A 151 35.25 0.98 7.03
N GLU A 152 36.25 0.72 7.87
CA GLU A 152 37.38 -0.17 7.55
C GLU A 152 36.90 -1.59 7.24
N GLN A 153 36.01 -2.14 8.07
CA GLN A 153 35.46 -3.48 7.89
C GLN A 153 34.77 -3.66 6.52
N ILE A 154 34.09 -2.64 6.03
CA ILE A 154 33.37 -2.66 4.73
C ILE A 154 34.18 -2.03 3.59
N GLN A 155 35.41 -1.60 3.87
CA GLN A 155 36.31 -0.91 2.94
C GLN A 155 35.64 0.33 2.30
N ILE A 156 35.09 1.21 3.13
CA ILE A 156 34.48 2.48 2.74
C ILE A 156 35.17 3.60 3.53
N PRO A 157 35.65 4.67 2.89
CA PRO A 157 36.32 5.76 3.56
C PRO A 157 35.37 6.48 4.53
N VAL A 158 35.92 6.88 5.68
CA VAL A 158 35.23 7.69 6.69
C VAL A 158 35.93 9.04 6.79
N TYR A 159 35.17 10.12 6.62
CA TYR A 159 35.64 11.49 6.79
C TYR A 159 35.41 11.96 8.22
N THR A 160 36.47 12.48 8.84
CA THR A 160 36.48 12.98 10.22
C THR A 160 37.47 14.15 10.33
N GLU A 161 37.16 15.17 11.13
CA GLU A 161 38.09 16.25 11.46
C GLU A 161 38.32 16.25 12.98
N GLU A 162 39.51 15.83 13.44
CA GLU A 162 39.78 15.64 14.88
C GLU A 162 39.74 16.94 15.70
N ASN A 163 40.03 18.08 15.06
CA ASN A 163 40.13 19.38 15.72
C ASN A 163 38.88 20.27 15.52
N GLU A 164 37.94 19.89 14.67
CA GLU A 164 36.73 20.66 14.41
C GLU A 164 35.56 20.06 15.18
N LYS A 165 34.86 20.91 15.93
CA LYS A 165 33.69 20.50 16.73
C LYS A 165 32.38 20.98 16.13
N ASN A 166 32.43 21.72 15.01
CA ASN A 166 31.24 22.18 14.32
C ASN A 166 30.80 21.16 13.26
N PRO A 167 29.69 20.42 13.48
CA PRO A 167 29.27 19.38 12.55
C PRO A 167 28.84 19.92 11.18
N ILE A 168 28.42 21.18 11.09
CA ILE A 168 28.05 21.83 9.82
C ILE A 168 29.27 21.96 8.92
N LYS A 169 30.40 22.43 9.48
CA LYS A 169 31.65 22.59 8.72
C LYS A 169 32.18 21.24 8.27
N ILE A 170 32.20 20.24 9.16
CA ILE A 170 32.63 18.88 8.85
C ILE A 170 31.81 18.32 7.68
N ALA A 171 30.48 18.47 7.72
CA ALA A 171 29.62 17.98 6.66
C ALA A 171 29.86 18.70 5.31
N GLN A 172 30.05 20.02 5.32
CA GLN A 172 30.36 20.78 4.11
C GLN A 172 31.73 20.42 3.52
N ASN A 173 32.74 20.24 4.37
CA ASN A 173 34.08 19.86 3.94
C ASN A 173 34.10 18.42 3.40
N ALA A 174 33.36 17.50 4.02
CA ALA A 174 33.18 16.14 3.52
C ALA A 174 32.57 16.11 2.11
N ILE A 175 31.57 16.95 1.84
CA ILE A 175 30.96 17.05 0.51
C ILE A 175 31.96 17.60 -0.52
N LYS A 176 32.80 18.57 -0.16
CA LYS A 176 33.88 19.06 -1.03
C LYS A 176 34.90 17.97 -1.30
N GLU A 177 35.29 17.21 -0.28
CA GLU A 177 36.22 16.08 -0.43
C GLU A 177 35.63 14.99 -1.32
N ALA A 178 34.35 14.64 -1.16
CA ALA A 178 33.67 13.68 -2.01
C ALA A 178 33.69 14.12 -3.48
N LYS A 179 33.42 15.41 -3.76
CA LYS A 179 33.53 15.98 -5.11
C LYS A 179 34.95 15.88 -5.67
N LEU A 180 35.97 16.19 -4.87
CA LEU A 180 37.37 16.13 -5.28
C LEU A 180 37.83 14.69 -5.57
N LYS A 181 37.38 13.71 -4.77
CA LYS A 181 37.72 12.29 -4.91
C LYS A 181 36.83 11.53 -5.90
N GLY A 182 35.86 12.19 -6.53
CA GLY A 182 34.91 11.57 -7.45
C GLY A 182 33.92 10.61 -6.79
N ILE A 183 33.75 10.69 -5.46
CA ILE A 183 32.81 9.86 -4.71
C ILE A 183 31.39 10.40 -4.94
N ASN A 184 30.47 9.52 -5.36
CA ASN A 184 29.14 9.93 -5.82
C ASN A 184 28.01 9.81 -4.76
N THR A 185 28.29 9.31 -3.56
CA THR A 185 27.33 9.26 -2.45
C THR A 185 28.03 9.64 -1.14
N VAL A 186 27.39 10.50 -0.35
CA VAL A 186 27.84 10.91 0.99
C VAL A 186 26.76 10.57 2.00
N ILE A 187 27.12 9.87 3.07
CA ILE A 187 26.22 9.53 4.18
C ILE A 187 26.71 10.25 5.43
N ILE A 188 25.88 11.13 5.97
CA ILE A 188 26.19 11.93 7.15
C ILE A 188 25.56 11.27 8.38
N ASP A 189 26.40 10.72 9.27
CA ASP A 189 25.99 10.17 10.56
C ASP A 189 25.98 11.29 11.61
N THR A 190 24.79 11.73 12.03
CA THR A 190 24.65 12.79 13.04
C THR A 190 24.50 12.22 14.44
N ALA A 191 24.73 13.07 15.45
CA ALA A 191 24.48 12.73 16.83
C ALA A 191 23.02 12.28 17.07
N GLY A 192 22.84 11.36 18.03
CA GLY A 192 21.51 11.08 18.55
C GLY A 192 20.98 12.25 19.35
N ARG A 193 19.74 12.64 19.08
CA ARG A 193 19.11 13.79 19.73
C ARG A 193 17.88 13.33 20.47
N LEU A 194 17.63 13.88 21.65
CA LEU A 194 16.35 13.77 22.32
C LEU A 194 15.38 14.75 21.66
N SER A 195 14.14 14.33 21.45
CA SER A 195 13.04 15.14 20.87
C SER A 195 12.87 16.50 21.57
N ILE A 196 13.16 16.52 22.87
CA ILE A 196 12.92 17.62 23.80
C ILE A 196 14.06 18.68 23.74
N ASP A 197 15.19 18.38 23.11
CA ASP A 197 16.35 19.27 23.08
C ASP A 197 16.29 20.22 21.86
N GLU A 198 15.83 21.45 22.11
CA GLU A 198 15.70 22.53 21.12
C GLU A 198 17.02 22.89 20.45
N GLU A 199 18.11 22.97 21.22
CA GLU A 199 19.43 23.37 20.71
C GLU A 199 19.93 22.31 19.73
N MET A 200 19.79 21.04 20.09
CA MET A 200 20.11 19.94 19.21
C MET A 200 19.23 19.91 17.96
N MET A 201 17.93 20.19 18.06
CA MET A 201 17.05 20.23 16.88
C MET A 201 17.36 21.40 15.94
N GLN A 202 17.81 22.54 16.47
CA GLN A 202 18.30 23.66 15.66
C GLN A 202 19.57 23.28 14.89
N GLU A 203 20.49 22.54 15.53
CA GLU A 203 21.72 22.11 14.88
C GLU A 203 21.46 21.19 13.68
N ILE A 204 20.60 20.16 13.80
CA ILE A 204 20.29 19.29 12.65
C ILE A 204 19.54 20.02 11.53
N THR A 205 18.71 21.00 11.88
CA THR A 205 18.06 21.88 10.91
C THR A 205 19.09 22.75 10.18
N ALA A 206 20.10 23.26 10.90
CA ALA A 206 21.20 24.01 10.31
C ALA A 206 22.07 23.13 9.40
N ILE A 207 22.37 21.89 9.80
CA ILE A 207 23.06 20.91 8.94
C ILE A 207 22.24 20.67 7.67
N LYS A 208 20.94 20.37 7.79
CA LYS A 208 20.03 20.18 6.64
C LYS A 208 20.10 21.35 5.67
N LYS A 209 20.02 22.59 6.17
CA LYS A 209 20.10 23.80 5.34
C LYS A 209 21.46 23.98 4.67
N ALA A 210 22.54 23.59 5.35
CA ALA A 210 23.90 23.79 4.86
C ALA A 210 24.34 22.76 3.81
N VAL A 211 23.77 21.55 3.85
CA VAL A 211 24.18 20.43 2.98
C VAL A 211 23.14 20.04 1.93
N GLU A 212 21.91 20.56 2.05
CA GLU A 212 20.78 20.30 1.15
C GLU A 212 20.66 18.81 0.77
N PRO A 213 20.41 17.93 1.77
CA PRO A 213 20.42 16.50 1.53
C PRO A 213 19.30 16.10 0.56
N GLU A 214 19.61 15.18 -0.34
CA GLU A 214 18.63 14.65 -1.29
C GLU A 214 17.67 13.65 -0.62
N GLU A 215 18.15 13.04 0.46
CA GLU A 215 17.41 12.06 1.24
C GLU A 215 17.69 12.27 2.72
N ILE A 216 16.64 12.40 3.53
CA ILE A 216 16.74 12.40 5.00
C ILE A 216 16.08 11.13 5.53
N LEU A 217 16.86 10.32 6.26
CA LEU A 217 16.38 9.06 6.84
C LEU A 217 16.26 9.19 8.36
N PHE A 218 15.06 8.95 8.88
CA PHE A 218 14.80 8.89 10.31
C PHE A 218 14.95 7.46 10.82
N VAL A 219 15.98 7.22 11.64
CA VAL A 219 16.30 5.91 12.21
C VAL A 219 15.69 5.77 13.58
N VAL A 220 14.87 4.73 13.74
CA VAL A 220 14.16 4.43 14.97
C VAL A 220 14.28 2.96 15.31
N ASP A 221 14.39 2.69 16.60
CA ASP A 221 14.45 1.33 17.12
C ASP A 221 13.04 0.74 17.16
N ALA A 222 12.86 -0.44 16.59
CA ALA A 222 11.57 -1.14 16.55
C ALA A 222 11.06 -1.53 17.95
N MET A 223 11.94 -1.58 18.96
CA MET A 223 11.57 -1.79 20.37
C MET A 223 10.97 -0.53 21.01
N THR A 224 11.21 0.65 20.45
CA THR A 224 10.67 1.91 20.99
C THR A 224 9.21 2.03 20.59
N GLY A 225 8.30 1.84 21.55
CA GLY A 225 6.85 1.84 21.32
C GLY A 225 6.26 3.22 21.01
N GLN A 226 5.39 3.73 21.88
CA GLN A 226 4.67 4.99 21.63
C GLN A 226 5.57 6.23 21.61
N ASP A 227 6.67 6.23 22.36
CA ASP A 227 7.59 7.39 22.42
C ASP A 227 8.28 7.66 21.08
N ALA A 228 8.49 6.61 20.28
CA ALA A 228 8.99 6.74 18.91
C ALA A 228 8.03 7.52 18.02
N VAL A 229 6.72 7.40 18.24
CA VAL A 229 5.68 8.04 17.43
C VAL A 229 5.67 9.55 17.65
N ASN A 230 5.69 9.98 18.92
CA ASN A 230 5.73 11.39 19.28
C ASN A 230 7.01 12.04 18.78
N THR A 231 8.14 11.36 18.98
CA THR A 231 9.42 11.84 18.50
C THR A 231 9.46 11.93 16.98
N ALA A 232 9.01 10.90 16.27
CA ALA A 232 9.00 10.90 14.80
C ALA A 232 8.17 12.07 14.26
N LYS A 233 7.06 12.42 14.93
CA LYS A 233 6.25 13.59 14.58
C LYS A 233 7.04 14.90 14.75
N GLU A 234 7.67 15.12 15.91
CA GLU A 234 8.45 16.34 16.16
C GLU A 234 9.63 16.50 15.20
N PHE A 235 10.33 15.40 14.90
CA PHE A 235 11.40 15.41 13.91
C PHE A 235 10.87 15.70 12.51
N ASN A 236 9.71 15.16 12.15
CA ASN A 236 9.11 15.41 10.85
C ASN A 236 8.65 16.86 10.69
N ASP A 237 8.07 17.46 11.73
CA ASP A 237 7.61 18.85 11.69
C ASP A 237 8.78 19.83 11.45
N ARG A 238 10.00 19.47 11.85
CA ARG A 238 11.21 20.31 11.68
C ARG A 238 12.05 19.96 10.46
N LEU A 239 12.29 18.66 10.24
CA LEU A 239 13.19 18.17 9.21
C LEU A 239 12.47 17.68 7.97
N ASP A 240 11.16 17.43 8.01
CA ASP A 240 10.37 16.87 6.92
C ASP A 240 11.11 15.72 6.21
N PHE A 241 11.45 14.68 6.97
CA PHE A 241 12.30 13.61 6.46
C PHE A 241 11.60 12.80 5.37
N ASP A 242 12.37 12.13 4.52
CA ASP A 242 11.86 11.43 3.33
C ASP A 242 11.48 9.97 3.59
N GLY A 243 12.10 9.35 4.59
CA GLY A 243 11.86 7.95 4.90
C GLY A 243 12.23 7.55 6.32
N VAL A 244 11.60 6.47 6.77
CA VAL A 244 11.85 5.84 8.08
C VAL A 244 12.66 4.57 7.90
N VAL A 245 13.54 4.32 8.87
CA VAL A 245 14.35 3.12 8.97
C VAL A 245 14.08 2.49 10.33
N LEU A 246 13.68 1.22 10.33
CA LEU A 246 13.47 0.46 11.56
C LEU A 246 14.68 -0.42 11.84
N THR A 247 15.30 -0.26 13.00
CA THR A 247 16.42 -1.10 13.44
C THR A 247 15.98 -2.10 14.50
N LYS A 248 16.83 -3.08 14.78
CA LYS A 248 16.63 -4.12 15.80
C LYS A 248 15.30 -4.86 15.66
N LEU A 249 14.83 -5.04 14.43
CA LEU A 249 13.64 -5.86 14.22
C LEU A 249 13.90 -7.27 14.73
N ASP A 250 15.12 -7.77 14.53
CA ASP A 250 15.89 -8.51 15.54
C ASP A 250 15.24 -9.26 16.69
N GLY A 251 15.00 -8.46 17.73
CA GLY A 251 14.70 -8.92 19.06
C GLY A 251 13.22 -9.21 19.24
N ASP A 252 12.78 -9.12 20.49
CA ASP A 252 11.36 -9.19 20.87
C ASP A 252 10.62 -7.88 20.52
N ALA A 253 10.94 -7.33 19.35
CA ALA A 253 10.35 -6.11 18.85
C ALA A 253 8.92 -6.40 18.43
N ARG A 254 7.97 -5.80 19.16
CA ARG A 254 6.53 -5.99 18.95
C ARG A 254 6.01 -5.43 17.63
N GLY A 255 6.86 -4.72 16.86
CA GLY A 255 6.58 -4.22 15.50
C GLY A 255 5.44 -3.21 15.36
N GLY A 256 4.69 -2.92 16.44
CA GLY A 256 3.66 -1.90 16.46
C GLY A 256 4.17 -0.47 16.29
N ALA A 257 5.46 -0.24 16.56
CA ALA A 257 6.14 1.02 16.27
C ALA A 257 6.13 1.35 14.76
N ALA A 258 6.36 0.36 13.90
CA ALA A 258 6.34 0.52 12.45
C ALA A 258 4.98 1.04 11.95
N LEU A 259 3.91 0.36 12.38
CA LEU A 259 2.53 0.70 12.06
C LEU A 259 2.19 2.10 12.58
N SER A 260 2.63 2.42 13.80
CA SER A 260 2.26 3.67 14.44
C SER A 260 2.97 4.89 13.84
N ILE A 261 4.25 4.77 13.49
CA ILE A 261 5.01 5.86 12.88
C ILE A 261 4.48 6.18 11.49
N LYS A 262 4.23 5.16 10.66
CA LYS A 262 3.71 5.38 9.30
C LYS A 262 2.37 6.11 9.33
N ALA A 263 1.46 5.69 10.20
CA ALA A 263 0.12 6.27 10.27
C ALA A 263 0.08 7.69 10.85
N VAL A 264 1.02 8.08 11.72
CA VAL A 264 1.08 9.44 12.29
C VAL A 264 1.86 10.41 11.42
N VAL A 265 2.99 10.00 10.88
CA VAL A 265 3.93 10.88 10.17
C VAL A 265 3.73 10.82 8.65
N ASN A 266 3.04 9.80 8.14
CA ASN A 266 2.77 9.55 6.73
C ASN A 266 4.02 9.38 5.84
N LYS A 267 5.21 9.17 6.42
CA LYS A 267 6.46 8.92 5.67
C LYS A 267 6.68 7.43 5.45
N PRO A 268 7.16 7.00 4.26
CA PRO A 268 7.36 5.58 3.96
C PRO A 268 8.49 4.98 4.79
N ILE A 269 8.34 3.72 5.19
CA ILE A 269 9.45 2.93 5.73
C ILE A 269 10.23 2.39 4.54
N LYS A 270 11.53 2.67 4.47
CA LYS A 270 12.40 2.28 3.33
C LYS A 270 13.22 1.03 3.63
N PHE A 271 13.72 0.91 4.85
CA PHE A 271 14.62 -0.17 5.25
C PHE A 271 14.30 -0.74 6.62
N ILE A 272 14.72 -1.99 6.79
CA ILE A 272 14.66 -2.74 8.03
C ILE A 272 16.02 -3.37 8.35
N GLY A 273 16.49 -3.17 9.58
CA GLY A 273 17.66 -3.85 10.12
C GLY A 273 17.23 -5.12 10.85
N THR A 274 17.70 -6.27 10.37
CA THR A 274 17.29 -7.62 10.79
C THR A 274 18.36 -8.39 11.57
N GLY A 275 19.42 -7.71 12.02
CA GLY A 275 20.56 -8.34 12.68
C GLY A 275 21.61 -7.31 13.08
N GLU A 276 22.71 -7.74 13.69
CA GLU A 276 23.87 -6.88 13.96
C GLU A 276 24.88 -6.83 12.79
N LYS A 277 24.93 -7.90 11.98
CA LYS A 277 25.89 -8.04 10.88
C LYS A 277 25.71 -6.98 9.79
N MET A 278 26.78 -6.69 9.05
CA MET A 278 26.82 -5.64 8.01
C MET A 278 25.95 -5.90 6.78
N ASP A 279 25.56 -7.15 6.57
CA ASP A 279 24.65 -7.62 5.53
C ASP A 279 23.20 -7.74 6.02
N ALA A 280 22.95 -7.60 7.32
CA ALA A 280 21.62 -7.66 7.92
C ALA A 280 20.86 -6.33 7.76
N LEU A 281 20.61 -5.98 6.50
CA LEU A 281 19.82 -4.84 6.05
C LEU A 281 18.96 -5.26 4.86
N ASP A 282 17.65 -5.13 5.01
CA ASP A 282 16.68 -5.44 3.97
C ASP A 282 15.85 -4.21 3.59
N ILE A 283 15.34 -4.21 2.35
CA ILE A 283 14.35 -3.25 1.89
C ILE A 283 13.01 -3.58 2.56
N PHE A 284 12.26 -2.55 2.97
CA PHE A 284 10.93 -2.74 3.51
C PHE A 284 9.92 -3.05 2.40
N TYR A 285 9.30 -4.21 2.49
CA TYR A 285 8.19 -4.63 1.62
C TYR A 285 6.93 -4.75 2.50
N PRO A 286 5.98 -3.82 2.40
CA PRO A 286 4.79 -3.79 3.26
C PRO A 286 3.97 -5.08 3.23
N GLU A 287 3.74 -5.63 2.03
CA GLU A 287 3.01 -6.88 1.81
C GLU A 287 3.69 -8.07 2.54
N ARG A 288 4.99 -8.26 2.32
CA ARG A 288 5.77 -9.31 3.01
C ARG A 288 5.78 -9.15 4.53
N MET A 289 5.66 -7.92 5.01
CA MET A 289 5.57 -7.64 6.44
C MET A 289 4.19 -7.99 6.98
N ALA A 290 3.11 -7.73 6.24
CA ALA A 290 1.77 -8.18 6.60
C ALA A 290 1.67 -9.70 6.63
N ASP A 291 2.26 -10.38 5.64
CA ASP A 291 2.38 -11.85 5.62
C ASP A 291 3.09 -12.40 6.87
N ARG A 292 4.21 -11.78 7.24
CA ARG A 292 4.99 -12.17 8.43
C ARG A 292 4.22 -11.91 9.73
N ILE A 293 3.47 -10.82 9.82
CA ILE A 293 2.63 -10.51 10.98
C ILE A 293 1.51 -11.53 11.13
N LEU A 294 0.85 -11.88 10.04
CA LEU A 294 -0.29 -12.79 10.08
C LEU A 294 0.09 -14.27 10.12
N GLY A 295 1.30 -14.64 9.66
CA GLY A 295 1.73 -16.03 9.57
C GLY A 295 0.88 -16.89 8.64
N MET A 296 0.07 -16.27 7.78
CA MET A 296 -0.98 -16.91 6.98
C MET A 296 -0.91 -16.51 5.48
N GLY A 297 0.29 -16.26 4.94
CA GLY A 297 0.47 -15.93 3.52
C GLY A 297 -0.14 -16.96 2.56
N ASP A 298 -0.08 -18.25 2.93
CA ASP A 298 -0.72 -19.33 2.16
C ASP A 298 -2.26 -19.19 2.12
N VAL A 299 -2.88 -18.69 3.20
CA VAL A 299 -4.33 -18.48 3.26
C VAL A 299 -4.74 -17.32 2.38
N VAL A 300 -4.00 -16.21 2.39
CA VAL A 300 -4.24 -15.05 1.51
C VAL A 300 -4.19 -15.49 0.05
N THR A 301 -3.14 -16.23 -0.32
CA THR A 301 -2.95 -16.78 -1.67
C THR A 301 -4.11 -17.70 -2.09
N LEU A 302 -4.66 -18.51 -1.17
CA LEU A 302 -5.81 -19.37 -1.45
C LEU A 302 -7.08 -18.56 -1.73
N VAL A 303 -7.31 -17.48 -0.97
CA VAL A 303 -8.48 -16.60 -1.19
C VAL A 303 -8.36 -15.87 -2.53
N GLU A 304 -7.17 -15.39 -2.88
CA GLU A 304 -6.91 -14.76 -4.18
C GLU A 304 -7.19 -15.69 -5.35
N ARG A 305 -6.64 -16.92 -5.32
CA ARG A 305 -6.93 -17.92 -6.35
C ARG A 305 -8.40 -18.27 -6.45
N ALA A 306 -9.12 -18.32 -5.33
CA ALA A 306 -10.55 -18.61 -5.32
C ALA A 306 -11.38 -17.44 -5.88
N GLN A 307 -10.95 -16.18 -5.65
CA GLN A 307 -11.53 -15.00 -6.28
C GLN A 307 -11.31 -15.03 -7.80
N GLU A 308 -10.07 -15.25 -8.25
CA GLU A 308 -9.75 -15.37 -9.67
C GLU A 308 -10.56 -16.47 -10.37
N GLN A 309 -10.66 -17.65 -9.77
CA GLN A 309 -11.47 -18.75 -10.32
C GLN A 309 -12.96 -18.43 -10.37
N PHE A 310 -13.49 -17.76 -9.35
CA PHE A 310 -14.89 -17.35 -9.32
C PHE A 310 -15.18 -16.34 -10.45
N ASP A 311 -14.33 -15.34 -10.60
CA ASP A 311 -14.44 -14.33 -11.66
C ASP A 311 -14.31 -14.96 -13.05
N GLU A 312 -13.40 -15.94 -13.23
CA GLU A 312 -13.30 -16.72 -14.47
C GLU A 312 -14.57 -17.55 -14.75
N GLU A 313 -15.17 -18.17 -13.73
CA GLU A 313 -16.42 -18.92 -13.89
C GLU A 313 -17.60 -18.01 -14.26
N GLU A 314 -17.75 -16.86 -13.60
CA GLU A 314 -18.76 -15.88 -13.95
C GLU A 314 -18.57 -15.37 -15.38
N ALA A 315 -17.34 -15.01 -15.74
CA ALA A 315 -16.99 -14.61 -17.10
C ALA A 315 -17.31 -15.72 -18.11
N ARG A 316 -17.07 -16.99 -17.77
CA ARG A 316 -17.38 -18.14 -18.64
C ARG A 316 -18.88 -18.42 -18.73
N LYS A 317 -19.64 -18.25 -17.65
CA LYS A 317 -21.12 -18.35 -17.65
C LYS A 317 -21.71 -17.25 -18.52
N LEU A 318 -21.23 -16.02 -18.39
CA LEU A 318 -21.61 -14.89 -19.23
C LEU A 318 -21.28 -15.16 -20.71
N GLN A 319 -20.07 -15.64 -21.01
CA GLN A 319 -19.68 -16.04 -22.37
C GLN A 319 -20.59 -17.14 -22.94
N LYS A 320 -20.93 -18.16 -22.15
CA LYS A 320 -21.87 -19.23 -22.57
C LYS A 320 -23.27 -18.68 -22.85
N LYS A 321 -23.78 -17.76 -22.02
CA LYS A 321 -25.08 -17.10 -22.25
C LYS A 321 -25.06 -16.26 -23.52
N ILE A 322 -24.00 -15.48 -23.74
CA ILE A 322 -23.81 -14.68 -24.96
C ILE A 322 -23.77 -15.59 -26.20
N ALA A 323 -23.00 -16.68 -26.15
CA ALA A 323 -22.90 -17.66 -27.24
C ALA A 323 -24.26 -18.32 -27.56
N LYS A 324 -25.12 -18.52 -26.56
CA LYS A 324 -26.47 -19.08 -26.70
C LYS A 324 -27.56 -18.04 -27.02
N ASN A 325 -27.22 -16.78 -27.29
CA ASN A 325 -28.16 -15.65 -27.44
C ASN A 325 -29.09 -15.43 -26.22
N GLN A 326 -28.67 -15.84 -25.03
CA GLN A 326 -29.44 -15.73 -23.78
C GLN A 326 -29.09 -14.48 -22.96
N PHE A 327 -28.33 -13.54 -23.53
CA PHE A 327 -28.03 -12.26 -22.89
C PHE A 327 -29.31 -11.44 -22.72
N ASN A 328 -29.64 -11.09 -21.47
CA ASN A 328 -30.89 -10.46 -21.08
C ASN A 328 -30.68 -9.19 -20.23
N PHE A 329 -31.75 -8.51 -19.79
CA PHE A 329 -31.62 -7.25 -19.03
C PHE A 329 -31.04 -7.43 -17.64
N ASN A 330 -31.14 -8.62 -17.03
CA ASN A 330 -30.49 -8.90 -15.74
C ASN A 330 -28.96 -8.92 -15.91
N ASP A 331 -28.46 -9.57 -16.97
CA ASP A 331 -27.02 -9.59 -17.28
C ASP A 331 -26.53 -8.18 -17.64
N PHE A 332 -27.31 -7.42 -18.41
CA PHE A 332 -26.99 -6.03 -18.78
C PHE A 332 -26.93 -5.10 -17.55
N TYR A 333 -27.86 -5.25 -16.61
CA TYR A 333 -27.88 -4.51 -15.36
C TYR A 333 -26.64 -4.80 -14.50
N GLN A 334 -26.24 -6.06 -14.38
CA GLN A 334 -25.02 -6.45 -13.64
C GLN A 334 -23.76 -5.80 -14.24
N GLN A 335 -23.67 -5.73 -15.57
CA GLN A 335 -22.53 -5.07 -16.25
C GLN A 335 -22.49 -3.56 -15.97
N ILE A 336 -23.64 -2.89 -15.95
CA ILE A 336 -23.72 -1.46 -15.58
C ILE A 336 -23.26 -1.25 -14.13
N GLN A 337 -23.69 -2.11 -13.20
CA GLN A 337 -23.26 -2.05 -11.80
C GLN A 337 -21.75 -2.26 -11.64
N GLN A 338 -21.14 -3.14 -12.43
CA GLN A 338 -19.68 -3.34 -12.44
C GLN A 338 -18.94 -2.08 -12.91
N ILE A 339 -19.40 -1.44 -13.99
CA ILE A 339 -18.79 -0.21 -14.51
C ILE A 339 -18.90 0.93 -13.49
N LYS A 340 -20.03 1.06 -12.80
CA LYS A 340 -20.26 2.06 -11.75
C LYS A 340 -19.30 1.87 -10.56
N LYS A 341 -19.00 0.61 -10.17
CA LYS A 341 -18.04 0.30 -9.11
C LYS A 341 -16.59 0.68 -9.45
N MET A 342 -16.24 0.76 -10.74
CA MET A 342 -14.90 1.15 -11.19
C MET A 342 -14.66 2.67 -11.15
N GLY A 343 -15.69 3.48 -10.84
CA GLY A 343 -15.55 4.85 -10.35
C GLY A 343 -15.04 5.93 -11.32
N ASN A 344 -14.46 5.59 -12.49
CA ASN A 344 -13.95 6.59 -13.42
C ASN A 344 -14.19 6.22 -14.90
N LEU A 345 -15.36 6.61 -15.42
CA LEU A 345 -15.76 6.41 -16.82
C LEU A 345 -14.88 7.18 -17.82
N LYS A 346 -14.24 8.29 -17.39
CA LYS A 346 -13.34 9.10 -18.23
C LYS A 346 -12.10 8.31 -18.65
N GLU A 347 -11.57 7.45 -17.78
CA GLU A 347 -10.40 6.61 -18.10
C GLU A 347 -10.78 5.45 -19.02
N LEU A 348 -11.92 4.78 -18.81
CA LEU A 348 -12.37 3.69 -19.68
C LEU A 348 -12.67 4.15 -21.12
N ALA A 349 -13.22 5.36 -21.29
CA ALA A 349 -13.47 5.94 -22.62
C ALA A 349 -12.18 6.21 -23.42
N SER A 350 -11.04 6.41 -22.73
CA SER A 350 -9.73 6.65 -23.35
C SER A 350 -9.09 5.38 -23.95
N PHE A 351 -9.55 4.19 -23.54
CA PHE A 351 -9.05 2.90 -24.03
C PHE A 351 -9.81 2.36 -25.26
N ILE A 352 -10.91 3.00 -25.68
CA ILE A 352 -11.70 2.58 -26.86
C ILE A 352 -11.10 3.24 -28.12
N PRO A 353 -10.55 2.46 -29.08
CA PRO A 353 -9.94 3.01 -30.29
C PRO A 353 -10.95 3.85 -31.09
N GLY A 354 -10.59 5.10 -31.38
CA GLY A 354 -11.42 6.03 -32.16
C GLY A 354 -12.39 6.90 -31.37
N MET A 355 -12.58 6.68 -30.06
CA MET A 355 -13.56 7.44 -29.25
C MET A 355 -12.93 8.57 -28.41
N GLY A 356 -11.62 8.53 -28.17
CA GLY A 356 -10.90 9.55 -27.40
C GLY A 356 -10.84 10.94 -28.04
N LYS A 357 -11.06 11.07 -29.36
CA LYS A 357 -11.13 12.39 -30.05
C LYS A 357 -12.53 13.01 -30.04
N LEU A 358 -13.59 12.21 -29.90
CA LEU A 358 -14.99 12.66 -29.93
C LEU A 358 -15.53 13.04 -28.54
N MET A 359 -14.94 12.54 -27.46
CA MET A 359 -15.44 12.68 -26.08
C MET A 359 -14.71 13.74 -25.23
N LYS A 360 -13.76 14.51 -25.81
CA LYS A 360 -12.96 15.49 -25.06
C LYS A 360 -13.79 16.61 -24.39
N ASN A 361 -15.02 16.85 -24.87
CA ASN A 361 -15.89 17.95 -24.42
C ASN A 361 -17.28 17.46 -23.94
N ILE A 362 -17.46 16.16 -23.68
CA ILE A 362 -18.73 15.63 -23.17
C ILE A 362 -18.52 15.28 -21.70
N ASP A 363 -19.09 16.08 -20.80
CA ASP A 363 -19.26 15.64 -19.42
C ASP A 363 -20.28 14.51 -19.41
N ILE A 364 -19.80 13.32 -19.08
CA ILE A 364 -20.65 12.16 -18.85
C ILE A 364 -21.12 12.29 -17.42
N ASP A 365 -22.38 12.68 -17.27
CA ASP A 365 -23.03 12.85 -15.97
C ASP A 365 -23.05 11.52 -15.22
N ASP A 366 -22.64 11.50 -13.94
CA ASP A 366 -22.68 10.30 -13.08
C ASP A 366 -24.11 9.77 -12.91
N ASP A 367 -25.10 10.63 -13.19
CA ASP A 367 -26.53 10.34 -13.15
C ASP A 367 -27.07 9.64 -14.40
N ALA A 368 -26.27 9.51 -15.48
CA ALA A 368 -26.70 8.90 -16.73
C ALA A 368 -27.12 7.43 -16.60
N PHE A 369 -26.60 6.72 -15.59
CA PHE A 369 -26.97 5.32 -15.32
C PHE A 369 -28.16 5.17 -14.36
N LYS A 370 -28.51 6.20 -13.57
CA LYS A 370 -29.65 6.13 -12.64
C LYS A 370 -30.97 5.95 -13.38
N SER A 371 -31.16 6.66 -14.50
CA SER A 371 -32.36 6.51 -15.35
C SER A 371 -32.45 5.11 -15.95
N ILE A 372 -31.33 4.54 -16.37
CA ILE A 372 -31.25 3.17 -16.91
C ILE A 372 -31.59 2.14 -15.83
N GLU A 373 -31.04 2.29 -14.62
CA GLU A 373 -31.33 1.43 -13.47
C GLU A 373 -32.83 1.48 -13.12
N ALA A 374 -33.42 2.67 -13.05
CA ALA A 374 -34.84 2.86 -12.76
C ALA A 374 -35.75 2.19 -13.80
N ILE A 375 -35.41 2.30 -15.09
CA ILE A 375 -36.14 1.66 -16.19
C ILE A 375 -36.08 0.13 -16.06
N ILE A 376 -34.89 -0.45 -15.81
CA ILE A 376 -34.74 -1.91 -15.68
C ILE A 376 -35.46 -2.42 -14.43
N GLN A 377 -35.36 -1.70 -13.31
CA GLN A 377 -36.04 -2.07 -12.07
C GLN A 377 -37.58 -1.99 -12.19
N SER A 378 -38.11 -1.19 -13.12
CA SER A 378 -39.55 -1.09 -13.40
C SER A 378 -40.12 -2.21 -14.28
N MET A 379 -39.24 -3.05 -14.84
CA MET A 379 -39.63 -4.26 -15.59
C MET A 379 -39.98 -5.42 -14.65
N THR A 380 -40.85 -6.32 -15.10
CA THR A 380 -41.11 -7.59 -14.40
C THR A 380 -39.98 -8.59 -14.64
N PRO A 381 -39.80 -9.62 -13.79
CA PRO A 381 -38.79 -10.65 -14.00
C PRO A 381 -38.84 -11.30 -15.39
N GLN A 382 -40.05 -11.56 -15.89
CA GLN A 382 -40.27 -12.13 -17.23
C GLN A 382 -39.83 -11.19 -18.36
N GLU A 383 -40.05 -9.88 -18.21
CA GLU A 383 -39.60 -8.87 -19.19
C GLU A 383 -38.08 -8.70 -19.17
N ARG A 384 -37.46 -8.83 -17.99
CA ARG A 384 -36.00 -8.77 -17.86
C ARG A 384 -35.31 -9.98 -18.48
N GLU A 385 -35.89 -11.17 -18.32
CA GLU A 385 -35.38 -12.41 -18.90
C GLU A 385 -35.61 -12.49 -20.41
N ASN A 386 -36.74 -11.98 -20.89
CA ASN A 386 -37.08 -11.99 -22.30
C ASN A 386 -37.38 -10.58 -22.86
N PRO A 387 -36.34 -9.89 -23.38
CA PRO A 387 -36.46 -8.56 -23.97
C PRO A 387 -37.49 -8.43 -25.11
N SER A 388 -37.81 -9.53 -25.80
CA SER A 388 -38.76 -9.52 -26.93
C SER A 388 -40.21 -9.28 -26.50
N LEU A 389 -40.53 -9.43 -25.20
CA LEU A 389 -41.88 -9.23 -24.67
C LEU A 389 -42.26 -7.75 -24.55
N ILE A 390 -41.31 -6.81 -24.66
CA ILE A 390 -41.51 -5.38 -24.40
C ILE A 390 -42.18 -4.68 -25.60
N ASN A 391 -43.51 -4.76 -25.63
CA ASN A 391 -44.36 -4.06 -26.59
C ASN A 391 -44.66 -2.60 -26.17
N GLY A 392 -45.31 -1.82 -27.03
CA GLY A 392 -45.58 -0.39 -26.79
C GLY A 392 -46.37 -0.10 -25.50
N SER A 393 -47.32 -0.96 -25.14
CA SER A 393 -48.10 -0.84 -23.89
C SER A 393 -47.20 -1.03 -22.65
N ARG A 394 -46.33 -2.05 -22.68
CA ARG A 394 -45.36 -2.30 -21.60
C ARG A 394 -44.33 -1.18 -21.49
N ARG A 395 -43.88 -0.58 -22.60
CA ARG A 395 -42.98 0.59 -22.58
C ARG A 395 -43.62 1.77 -21.86
N LYS A 396 -44.89 2.05 -22.11
CA LYS A 396 -45.63 3.12 -21.41
C LYS A 396 -45.73 2.85 -19.90
N ARG A 397 -45.99 1.60 -19.49
CA ARG A 397 -45.98 1.20 -18.07
C ARG A 397 -44.61 1.38 -17.43
N ILE A 398 -43.54 0.92 -18.10
CA ILE A 398 -42.17 1.00 -17.61
C ILE A 398 -41.73 2.46 -17.46
N ALA A 399 -42.03 3.31 -18.44
CA ALA A 399 -41.75 4.75 -18.41
C ALA A 399 -42.41 5.42 -17.18
N LEU A 400 -43.72 5.16 -16.97
CA LEU A 400 -44.45 5.66 -15.82
C LEU A 400 -43.89 5.14 -14.48
N GLY A 401 -43.51 3.85 -14.41
CA GLY A 401 -42.97 3.24 -13.20
C GLY A 401 -41.55 3.71 -12.84
N SER A 402 -40.78 4.15 -13.82
CA SER A 402 -39.40 4.63 -13.64
C SER A 402 -39.28 6.15 -13.55
N GLY A 403 -40.39 6.88 -13.75
CA GLY A 403 -40.38 8.35 -13.82
C GLY A 403 -39.67 8.91 -15.05
N THR A 404 -39.55 8.10 -16.12
CA THR A 404 -38.85 8.44 -17.37
C THR A 404 -39.83 8.60 -18.53
N ASP A 405 -39.36 9.13 -19.67
CA ASP A 405 -40.17 9.21 -20.88
C ASP A 405 -40.05 7.92 -21.73
N ILE A 406 -41.08 7.65 -22.54
CA ILE A 406 -41.12 6.52 -23.49
C ILE A 406 -39.91 6.57 -24.45
N GLN A 407 -39.43 7.77 -24.78
CA GLN A 407 -38.24 7.96 -25.62
C GLN A 407 -36.98 7.38 -24.96
N GLU A 408 -36.83 7.53 -23.64
CA GLU A 408 -35.69 7.00 -22.89
C GLU A 408 -35.74 5.48 -22.80
N VAL A 409 -36.93 4.92 -22.58
CA VAL A 409 -37.14 3.47 -22.63
C VAL A 409 -36.77 2.90 -24.01
N ASN A 410 -37.17 3.58 -25.10
CA ASN A 410 -36.80 3.17 -26.46
C ASN A 410 -35.29 3.25 -26.70
N ARG A 411 -34.63 4.29 -26.18
CA ARG A 411 -33.18 4.47 -26.28
C ARG A 411 -32.44 3.33 -25.58
N LEU A 412 -32.89 2.93 -24.38
CA LEU A 412 -32.34 1.80 -23.64
C LEU A 412 -32.48 0.48 -24.42
N LEU A 413 -33.67 0.21 -24.97
CA LEU A 413 -33.90 -1.00 -25.77
C LEU A 413 -32.94 -1.08 -26.97
N LYS A 414 -32.73 0.05 -27.65
CA LYS A 414 -31.79 0.13 -28.77
C LYS A 414 -30.34 -0.09 -28.33
N GLN A 415 -29.92 0.54 -27.25
CA GLN A 415 -28.57 0.36 -26.68
C GLN A 415 -28.32 -1.08 -26.28
N PHE A 416 -29.30 -1.73 -25.62
CA PHE A 416 -29.23 -3.13 -25.26
C PHE A 416 -29.05 -4.05 -26.50
N GLU A 417 -29.81 -3.80 -27.58
CA GLU A 417 -29.65 -4.56 -28.83
C GLU A 417 -28.28 -4.37 -29.49
N GLU A 418 -27.75 -3.14 -29.48
CA GLU A 418 -26.41 -2.83 -29.99
C GLU A 418 -25.32 -3.53 -29.16
N THR A 419 -25.40 -3.47 -27.83
CA THR A 419 -24.50 -4.21 -26.95
C THR A 419 -24.60 -5.72 -27.19
N ARG A 420 -25.81 -6.26 -27.36
CA ARG A 420 -26.02 -7.69 -27.65
C ARG A 420 -25.37 -8.09 -28.98
N LYS A 421 -25.44 -7.25 -30.01
CA LYS A 421 -24.78 -7.47 -31.31
C LYS A 421 -23.25 -7.44 -31.19
N LEU A 422 -22.70 -6.46 -30.48
CA LEU A 422 -21.26 -6.34 -30.24
C LEU A 422 -20.71 -7.53 -29.44
N MET A 423 -21.37 -7.91 -28.34
CA MET A 423 -21.01 -9.07 -27.51
C MET A 423 -20.99 -10.36 -28.33
N LYS A 424 -21.95 -10.53 -29.25
CA LYS A 424 -22.00 -11.67 -30.17
C LYS A 424 -20.81 -11.68 -31.14
N MET A 425 -20.45 -10.55 -31.73
CA MET A 425 -19.28 -10.44 -32.63
C MET A 425 -17.98 -10.75 -31.91
N VAL A 426 -17.78 -10.21 -30.71
CA VAL A 426 -16.56 -10.43 -29.90
C VAL A 426 -16.41 -11.90 -29.49
N THR A 427 -17.51 -12.55 -29.08
CA THR A 427 -17.50 -13.97 -28.71
C THR A 427 -17.26 -14.88 -29.93
N SER A 428 -17.78 -14.50 -31.10
CA SER A 428 -17.57 -15.23 -32.35
C SER A 428 -16.12 -15.11 -32.84
N ASN A 429 -15.49 -13.93 -32.70
CA ASN A 429 -14.09 -13.70 -33.07
C ASN A 429 -13.07 -14.28 -32.08
N LYS A 430 -13.37 -14.36 -30.77
CA LYS A 430 -12.48 -15.03 -29.79
C LYS A 430 -12.33 -16.54 -30.05
N ASN A 431 -13.34 -17.20 -30.62
CA ASN A 431 -13.24 -18.59 -31.06
C ASN A 431 -12.33 -18.75 -32.29
N ALA A 432 -12.20 -17.74 -33.14
CA ALA A 432 -11.25 -17.73 -34.26
C ALA A 432 -9.79 -17.55 -33.78
N LEU A 433 -9.56 -16.77 -32.72
CA LEU A 433 -8.23 -16.57 -32.11
C LEU A 433 -7.73 -17.77 -31.27
N LYS A 434 -8.63 -18.61 -30.77
CA LYS A 434 -8.27 -19.86 -30.06
C LYS A 434 -7.81 -21.00 -31.00
N ASN A 435 -8.06 -20.88 -32.30
CA ASN A 435 -7.70 -21.87 -33.32
C ASN A 435 -6.39 -21.55 -34.08
N LEU A 436 -5.62 -20.55 -33.63
CA LEU A 436 -4.26 -20.37 -34.12
C LEU A 436 -3.33 -21.37 -33.42
N PRO A 437 -2.52 -22.14 -34.16
CA PRO A 437 -1.55 -23.04 -33.54
C PRO A 437 -0.60 -22.19 -32.68
N LYS A 438 -0.52 -22.53 -31.39
CA LYS A 438 0.45 -21.96 -30.47
C LYS A 438 1.85 -22.28 -31.01
N ARG A 439 2.61 -21.25 -31.37
CA ARG A 439 4.06 -21.35 -31.58
C ARG A 439 4.78 -21.17 -30.25
#